data_AF-A0A1F7FC39-F1
#
_entry.id   AF-A0A1F7FC39-F1
#
_cell.length_a   1.000
_cell.length_b   1.000
_cell.length_c   1.000
_cell.angle_alpha   90.00
_cell.angle_beta   90.00
_cell.angle_gamma   90.00
#
_symmetry.space_group_name_H-M   'P 1'
#
loop_
_entity.id
_entity.type
_entity.pdbx_description
1 polymer ?
#
loop_
_entity_poly.entity_id
_entity_poly.type
_entity_poly.pdbx_seq_one_letter_code
_entity_poly.pdbx_strand_id
1 'polypeptide(L)' 'MVKTKAVREFRRLSVPERILLLEDLWDDVTATEEDVPIPESHKKELDRRLKKYPLNSRFWSSWEDVKKRILRSAK' A
#
# COMPACT_ATOMS: atom_id res chain seq x y z
N MET A 1 8.24 22.29 1.15
CA MET A 1 7.32 21.39 1.88
C MET A 1 6.17 22.22 2.42
N VAL A 2 4.95 22.02 1.93
CA VAL A 2 3.80 22.87 2.32
C VAL A 2 3.47 22.58 3.78
N LYS A 3 3.80 23.52 4.67
CA LYS A 3 3.45 23.42 6.11
C LYS A 3 2.06 24.02 6.30
N THR A 4 1.03 23.18 6.20
CA THR A 4 -0.37 23.62 6.36
C THR A 4 -0.78 23.64 7.83
N LYS A 5 -1.83 24.41 8.16
CA LYS A 5 -2.45 24.41 9.50
C LYS A 5 -2.85 22.98 9.91
N ALA A 6 -3.38 22.18 8.98
CA ALA A 6 -3.77 20.79 9.21
C ALA A 6 -2.61 19.93 9.74
N VAL A 7 -1.41 20.05 9.17
CA VAL A 7 -0.22 19.29 9.63
C VAL A 7 0.20 19.70 11.05
N ARG A 8 -0.02 20.97 11.44
CA ARG A 8 0.25 21.39 12.83
C ARG A 8 -0.75 20.80 13.80
N GLU A 9 -2.05 20.83 13.50
CA GLU A 9 -3.08 20.24 14.36
C GLU A 9 -2.92 18.73 14.48
N PHE A 10 -2.62 18.04 13.36
CA PHE A 10 -2.33 16.61 13.35
C PHE A 10 -1.19 16.22 14.31
N ARG A 11 -0.14 17.05 14.41
CA ARG A 11 0.99 16.80 15.33
C ARG A 11 0.66 17.03 16.81
N ARG A 12 -0.47 17.67 17.14
CA ARG A 12 -0.93 17.86 18.53
C ARG A 12 -1.64 16.62 19.07
N LEU A 13 -2.10 15.74 18.19
CA LEU A 13 -2.74 14.48 18.54
C LEU A 13 -1.73 13.47 19.11
N SER A 14 -2.20 12.65 20.04
CA SER A 14 -1.46 11.49 20.52
C SER A 14 -1.18 10.50 19.37
N VAL A 15 -0.26 9.54 19.59
CA VAL A 15 0.04 8.53 18.56
C VAL A 15 -1.20 7.72 18.17
N PRO A 16 -2.02 7.21 19.11
CA PRO A 16 -3.24 6.47 18.75
C PRO A 16 -4.23 7.31 17.93
N GLU A 17 -4.48 8.56 18.34
CA GLU A 17 -5.39 9.46 17.61
C GLU A 17 -4.90 9.77 16.20
N ARG A 18 -3.58 9.91 16.01
CA ARG A 18 -2.99 10.09 14.68
C ARG A 18 -3.17 8.88 13.78
N ILE A 19 -3.10 7.67 14.34
CA ILE A 19 -3.30 6.43 13.59
C ILE A 19 -4.75 6.34 13.13
N LEU A 20 -5.70 6.54 14.05
CA LEU A 20 -7.13 6.51 13.73
C LEU A 20 -7.51 7.57 12.70
N LEU A 21 -7.06 8.81 12.89
CA LEU A 21 -7.34 9.88 11.93
C LEU A 21 -6.67 9.62 10.56
N LEU A 22 -5.49 9.00 10.54
CA LEU A 22 -4.87 8.59 9.27
C LEU A 22 -5.70 7.53 8.55
N GLU A 23 -6.25 6.57 9.29
CA GLU A 23 -7.14 5.52 8.76
C GLU A 23 -8.41 6.13 8.18
N ASP A 24 -9.13 6.97 8.94
CA ASP A 24 -10.34 7.66 8.48
C ASP A 24 -10.08 8.52 7.22
N LEU A 25 -8.96 9.24 7.19
CA LEU A 25 -8.57 10.05 6.03
C LEU A 25 -8.18 9.18 4.84
N TRP A 26 -7.60 8.02 5.09
CA TRP A 26 -7.23 7.08 4.02
C TRP A 26 -8.48 6.47 3.39
N ASP A 27 -9.45 6.07 4.22
CA ASP A 27 -10.75 5.58 3.75
C ASP A 27 -11.45 6.63 2.86
N ASP A 28 -11.46 7.90 3.27
CA ASP A 28 -12.02 9.00 2.48
C ASP A 28 -11.29 9.20 1.13
N VAL A 29 -9.95 9.15 1.12
CA VAL A 29 -9.15 9.25 -0.12
C VAL A 29 -9.44 8.08 -1.06
N THR A 30 -9.68 6.88 -0.51
CA THR A 30 -10.01 5.69 -1.31
C THR A 30 -11.48 5.60 -1.71
N ALA A 31 -12.36 6.40 -1.12
CA ALA A 31 -13.79 6.41 -1.46
C ALA A 31 -14.05 6.82 -2.93
N THR A 32 -13.10 7.50 -3.56
CA THR A 32 -13.12 7.88 -4.98
C THR A 32 -11.99 7.21 -5.77
N GLU A 33 -11.65 5.96 -5.45
CA GLU A 33 -10.55 5.23 -6.12
C GLU A 33 -10.72 5.18 -7.65
N GLU A 34 -11.97 5.14 -8.14
CA GLU A 34 -12.31 5.16 -9.55
C GLU A 34 -11.93 6.49 -10.26
N ASP A 35 -11.83 7.59 -9.52
CA ASP A 35 -11.47 8.91 -10.05
C ASP A 35 -9.96 9.08 -10.23
N VAL A 36 -9.15 8.13 -9.75
CA VAL A 36 -7.70 8.14 -9.94
C VAL A 36 -7.35 7.30 -11.17
N PRO A 37 -7.08 7.93 -12.34
CA PRO A 37 -6.83 7.18 -13.56
C PRO A 37 -5.52 6.40 -13.43
N ILE A 38 -5.59 5.08 -13.65
CA ILE A 38 -4.38 4.24 -13.73
C ILE A 38 -3.72 4.49 -15.09
N PRO A 39 -2.47 5.00 -15.13
CA PRO A 39 -1.77 5.23 -16.39
C PRO A 39 -1.60 3.95 -17.20
N GLU A 40 -1.79 4.03 -18.52
CA GLU A 40 -1.59 2.89 -19.41
C GLU A 40 -0.18 2.30 -19.36
N SER A 41 0.83 3.12 -19.03
CA SER A 41 2.19 2.65 -18.79
C SER A 41 2.29 1.69 -17.61
N HIS A 42 1.54 1.91 -16.54
CA HIS A 42 1.51 1.05 -15.36
C HIS A 42 0.83 -0.29 -15.70
N LYS A 43 -0.31 -0.25 -16.40
CA LYS A 43 -1.01 -1.46 -16.86
C LYS A 43 -0.11 -2.33 -17.73
N LYS A 44 0.58 -1.73 -18.72
CA LYS A 44 1.54 -2.43 -19.59
C LYS A 44 2.69 -3.07 -18.82
N GLU A 45 3.21 -2.40 -17.79
CA GLU A 45 4.27 -2.97 -16.95
C GLU A 45 3.76 -4.15 -16.11
N LEU A 46 2.56 -4.06 -15.55
CA LEU A 46 1.92 -5.16 -14.82
C LEU A 46 1.71 -6.37 -15.74
N ASP A 47 1.18 -6.17 -16.94
CA ASP A 47 1.02 -7.23 -17.95
C ASP A 47 2.36 -7.87 -18.33
N ARG A 48 3.41 -7.05 -18.50
CA ARG A 48 4.76 -7.53 -18.82
C ARG A 48 5.33 -8.38 -17.69
N ARG A 49 5.07 -8.03 -16.42
CA ARG A 49 5.48 -8.84 -15.26
C ARG A 49 4.67 -10.12 -15.14
N LEU A 50 3.36 -10.04 -15.36
CA LEU A 50 2.47 -11.19 -15.31
C LEU A 50 2.80 -12.22 -16.39
N LYS A 51 3.13 -11.79 -17.61
CA LYS A 51 3.59 -12.70 -18.67
C LYS A 51 4.94 -13.39 -18.37
N LYS A 52 5.77 -12.81 -17.50
CA LYS A 52 7.01 -13.42 -17.01
C LYS A 52 6.80 -14.39 -15.84
N TYR A 53 5.61 -14.39 -15.24
CA TYR A 53 5.23 -15.26 -14.11
C TYR A 53 5.42 -16.77 -14.38
N PRO A 54 5.04 -17.34 -15.54
CA PRO A 54 5.15 -18.77 -15.75
C PRO A 54 6.59 -19.26 -16.01
N LEU A 55 7.57 -18.36 -16.20
CA LEU A 55 8.90 -18.71 -16.71
C LEU A 55 9.98 -18.88 -15.64
N ASN A 56 9.73 -18.53 -14.37
CA ASN A 56 10.76 -18.57 -13.33
C ASN A 56 10.20 -18.84 -11.92
N SER A 57 9.81 -20.09 -11.65
CA SER A 57 9.34 -20.56 -10.33
C SER A 57 10.33 -20.29 -9.17
N ARG A 58 11.62 -20.12 -9.45
CA ARG A 58 12.67 -19.98 -8.43
C ARG A 58 12.69 -18.62 -7.70
N PHE A 59 12.01 -17.59 -8.20
CA PHE A 59 12.11 -16.22 -7.65
C PHE A 59 10.81 -15.70 -7.02
N TRP A 60 9.77 -16.50 -6.94
CA TRP A 60 8.47 -16.07 -6.42
C TRP A 60 8.03 -16.96 -5.27
N SER A 61 7.38 -16.35 -4.28
CA SER A 61 6.72 -17.06 -3.18
C SER A 61 5.27 -16.63 -3.20
N SER A 62 4.37 -17.59 -3.02
CA SER A 62 2.96 -17.26 -2.78
C SER A 62 2.86 -16.36 -1.54
N TRP A 63 1.79 -15.57 -1.44
CA TRP A 63 1.55 -14.79 -0.24
C TRP A 63 1.47 -15.70 0.99
N GLU A 64 0.87 -16.87 0.86
CA GLU A 64 0.83 -17.91 1.89
C GLU A 64 2.23 -18.34 2.34
N ASP A 65 3.16 -18.57 1.41
CA ASP A 65 4.53 -18.97 1.73
C ASP A 65 5.32 -17.86 2.41
N VAL A 66 5.15 -16.61 1.95
CA VAL A 66 5.75 -15.43 2.59
C VAL A 66 5.20 -15.25 4.00
N LYS A 67 3.88 -15.32 4.17
CA LYS A 67 3.20 -15.21 5.46
C LYS A 67 3.69 -16.28 6.42
N LYS A 68 3.78 -17.54 5.97
CA LYS A 68 4.36 -18.63 6.77
C LYS A 68 5.81 -18.35 7.18
N ARG A 69 6.63 -17.77 6.30
CA ARG A 69 8.03 -17.44 6.62
C ARG A 69 8.13 -16.35 7.70
N ILE A 70 7.35 -15.28 7.57
CA ILE A 70 7.34 -14.17 8.54
C ILE A 70 6.88 -14.65 9.93
N LEU A 71 5.80 -15.44 9.98
CA LEU A 71 5.26 -15.95 11.25
C LEU A 71 6.21 -16.96 11.93
N ARG A 72 6.99 -17.72 11.15
CA ARG A 72 8.04 -18.58 11.71
C ARG A 72 9.22 -17.80 12.28
N SER A 73 9.59 -16.67 11.68
CA SER A 73 10.72 -15.83 12.15
C SER A 73 10.37 -14.94 13.35
N ALA A 74 9.09 -14.84 13.72
CA ALA A 74 8.62 -14.08 14.87
C ALA A 74 8.55 -14.91 16.16
N LYS A 75 9.10 -16.13 16.16
CA LYS A 75 9.18 -17.06 17.28
C LYS A 75 10.64 -17.32 17.64
#